data_AF-A0A9E2RBE2-F1
#
_entry.id   AF-A0A9E2RBE2-F1
#
_cell.length_a   1.000
_cell.length_b   1.000
_cell.length_c   1.000
_cell.angle_alpha   90.00
_cell.angle_beta   90.00
_cell.angle_gamma   90.00
#
_symmetry.space_group_name_H-M   'P 1'
#
loop_
_entity.id
_entity.type
_entity.pdbx_description
1 polymer ?
#
loop_
_entity_poly.entity_id
_entity_poly.type
_entity_poly.pdbx_seq_one_letter_code
_entity_poly.pdbx_strand_id
1 'polypeptide(L)'
;MSTRFAVAAVALSTLTASVAHADRSVAYCIPQGNPPVLRVFDLADPSQFRSIPLSSSLNAIPGGLDFDDTGTLFATDWSQYVYRINPTTGATNTLPRRFETYSSFGKDLSWDPSTQNLIGMRYGSLPNQPMATNMYYAIDRSSGEGRLLGFITGIPNPGGTVAAVLGLAIERSGRCILSPLTNQRLFVTDSISDFSATQLTAFTGANTTPEGLGCDWTRSGRVYGVDYQGQLRLVNPDGSTTLMATLGGGYVDIAIDPLCAADFNRDRTVDFFDYLDFVAAFSGSSATADFDFSGTLDLFDYLDFVGHFAQGC
;
A
#
# COMPACT_ATOMS: atom_id res chain seq x y z
N MET A 1 -36.07 6.67 32.83
CA MET A 1 -35.76 6.02 31.55
C MET A 1 -34.64 6.80 30.88
N SER A 2 -33.40 6.35 31.02
CA SER A 2 -32.24 6.95 30.36
C SER A 2 -31.21 5.84 30.16
N THR A 3 -31.33 5.14 29.03
CA THR A 3 -30.41 4.09 28.61
C THR A 3 -29.20 4.76 27.96
N ARG A 4 -28.07 4.79 28.65
CA ARG A 4 -26.78 5.20 28.07
C ARG A 4 -26.20 4.00 27.33
N PHE A 5 -25.97 4.15 26.03
CA PHE A 5 -25.18 3.21 25.23
C PHE A 5 -23.72 3.27 25.69
N ALA A 6 -23.21 2.15 26.20
CA ALA A 6 -21.77 1.95 26.38
C ALA A 6 -21.19 1.54 25.03
N VAL A 7 -20.31 2.37 24.46
CA VAL A 7 -19.46 1.98 23.34
C VAL A 7 -18.41 1.02 23.89
N ALA A 8 -18.39 -0.20 23.38
CA ALA A 8 -17.39 -1.20 23.74
C ALA A 8 -16.02 -0.74 23.21
N ALA A 9 -15.12 -0.38 24.12
CA ALA A 9 -13.70 -0.38 23.83
C ALA A 9 -13.26 -1.84 23.66
N VAL A 10 -13.00 -2.26 22.42
CA VAL A 10 -12.31 -3.52 22.16
C VAL A 10 -10.88 -3.33 22.66
N ALA A 11 -10.57 -3.94 23.81
CA ALA A 11 -9.24 -3.98 24.36
C ALA A 11 -8.35 -4.83 23.43
N LEU A 12 -7.51 -4.17 22.64
CA LEU A 12 -6.42 -4.81 21.91
C LEU A 12 -5.38 -5.25 22.94
N SER A 13 -5.19 -6.55 23.08
CA SER A 13 -4.28 -7.14 24.07
C SER A 13 -2.85 -6.68 23.85
N THR A 14 -2.24 -6.17 24.91
CA THR A 14 -0.85 -5.74 24.99
C THR A 14 0.12 -6.91 24.80
N LEU A 15 0.80 -6.96 23.65
CA LEU A 15 2.07 -7.65 23.48
C LEU A 15 3.14 -6.59 23.23
N THR A 16 3.82 -6.21 24.30
CA THR A 16 5.06 -5.42 24.23
C THR A 16 6.22 -6.37 23.94
N ALA A 17 6.71 -6.37 22.71
CA ALA A 17 8.10 -6.63 22.39
C ALA A 17 8.43 -5.91 21.08
N SER A 18 9.14 -4.79 21.18
CA SER A 18 9.80 -4.18 20.04
C SER A 18 11.02 -5.04 19.69
N VAL A 19 10.81 -6.08 18.89
CA VAL A 19 11.89 -6.65 18.08
C VAL A 19 11.70 -6.04 16.70
N ALA A 20 12.76 -5.46 16.15
CA ALA A 20 12.78 -5.03 14.76
C ALA A 20 12.59 -6.28 13.90
N HIS A 21 11.34 -6.59 13.56
CA HIS A 21 11.03 -7.72 12.70
C HIS A 21 11.55 -7.42 11.31
N ALA A 22 12.35 -8.34 10.77
CA ALA A 22 12.76 -8.32 9.38
C ALA A 22 11.54 -8.65 8.52
N ASP A 23 10.63 -7.69 8.38
CA ASP A 23 9.61 -7.74 7.34
C ASP A 23 10.34 -7.83 6.01
N ARG A 24 10.35 -9.04 5.47
CA ARG A 24 11.08 -9.41 4.27
C ARG A 24 10.30 -9.02 3.01
N SER A 25 9.27 -8.21 3.15
CA SER A 25 8.56 -7.66 2.00
C SER A 25 9.47 -6.71 1.24
N VAL A 26 9.35 -6.74 -0.08
CA VAL A 26 10.08 -5.83 -0.96
C VAL A 26 9.18 -4.65 -1.26
N ALA A 27 9.65 -3.47 -0.93
CA ALA A 27 8.94 -2.24 -1.23
C ALA A 27 9.49 -1.60 -2.50
N TYR A 28 8.56 -1.01 -3.23
CA TYR A 28 8.76 -0.35 -4.50
C TYR A 28 8.28 1.08 -4.36
N CYS A 29 9.09 2.05 -4.76
CA CYS A 29 8.66 3.44 -4.78
C CYS A 29 9.22 4.16 -5.99
N ILE A 30 8.53 5.21 -6.42
CA ILE A 30 8.98 6.04 -7.54
C ILE A 30 9.21 7.47 -7.01
N PRO A 31 10.47 7.91 -6.87
CA PRO A 31 10.76 9.30 -6.56
C PRO A 31 10.43 10.20 -7.76
N GLN A 32 10.12 11.45 -7.46
CA GLN A 32 10.05 12.54 -8.43
C GLN A 32 11.43 12.71 -9.07
N GLY A 33 11.50 12.49 -10.38
CA GLY A 33 12.73 12.58 -11.14
C GLY A 33 12.46 12.44 -12.64
N ASN A 34 13.38 12.98 -13.45
CA ASN A 34 13.39 12.81 -14.89
C ASN A 34 14.80 12.41 -15.34
N PRO A 35 15.03 11.18 -15.83
CA PRO A 35 14.03 10.12 -16.04
C PRO A 35 13.49 9.52 -14.74
N PRO A 36 12.27 8.97 -14.75
CA PRO A 36 11.73 8.27 -13.59
C PRO A 36 12.49 6.95 -13.35
N VAL A 37 12.70 6.60 -12.09
CA VAL A 37 13.34 5.35 -11.66
C VAL A 37 12.45 4.65 -10.65
N LEU A 38 12.43 3.32 -10.67
CA LEU A 38 11.80 2.51 -9.64
C LEU A 38 12.87 2.14 -8.61
N ARG A 39 12.72 2.60 -7.38
CA ARG A 39 13.58 2.18 -6.26
C ARG A 39 12.97 0.95 -5.61
N VAL A 40 13.82 -0.03 -5.36
CA VAL A 40 13.44 -1.33 -4.78
C VAL A 40 14.32 -1.59 -3.58
N PHE A 41 13.71 -1.86 -2.43
CA PHE A 41 14.42 -2.12 -1.17
C PHE A 41 13.69 -3.17 -0.33
N ASP A 42 14.46 -3.85 0.51
CA ASP A 42 13.92 -4.79 1.50
C ASP A 42 13.43 -3.98 2.71
N LEU A 43 12.21 -4.21 3.19
CA LEU A 43 11.68 -3.49 4.35
C LEU A 43 12.45 -3.80 5.65
N ALA A 44 13.23 -4.89 5.69
CA ALA A 44 14.14 -5.19 6.78
C ALA A 44 15.42 -4.32 6.77
N ASP A 45 15.83 -3.81 5.61
CA ASP A 45 16.94 -2.85 5.47
C ASP A 45 16.64 -1.81 4.37
N PRO A 46 15.72 -0.87 4.65
CA PRO A 46 15.29 0.11 3.67
C PRO A 46 16.36 1.15 3.33
N SER A 47 17.52 1.12 4.01
CA SER A 47 18.67 1.96 3.67
C SER A 47 19.38 1.52 2.39
N GLN A 48 19.26 0.25 2.03
CA GLN A 48 19.82 -0.34 0.82
C GLN A 48 18.73 -0.45 -0.24
N PHE A 49 18.86 0.32 -1.31
CA PHE A 49 17.96 0.22 -2.46
C PHE A 49 18.73 0.05 -3.76
N ARG A 50 18.13 -0.68 -4.70
CA ARG A 50 18.54 -0.67 -6.11
C ARG A 50 17.60 0.22 -6.91
N SER A 51 18.15 0.90 -7.91
CA SER A 51 17.37 1.71 -8.85
C SER A 51 17.22 0.97 -10.18
N ILE A 52 15.99 0.84 -10.64
CA ILE A 52 15.65 0.26 -11.94
C ILE A 52 15.15 1.40 -12.83
N PRO A 53 15.84 1.73 -13.93
CA PRO A 53 15.35 2.74 -14.86
C PRO A 53 13.98 2.34 -15.44
N LEU A 54 13.02 3.27 -15.42
CA LEU A 54 11.74 3.05 -16.10
C LEU A 54 11.85 3.50 -17.55
N SER A 55 11.15 2.82 -18.47
CA SER A 55 11.12 3.24 -19.87
C SER A 55 10.47 4.63 -20.01
N SER A 56 10.89 5.40 -21.02
CA SER A 56 10.50 6.80 -21.25
C SER A 56 9.01 7.05 -21.53
N SER A 57 8.19 6.02 -21.55
CA SER A 57 6.73 6.07 -21.75
C SER A 57 5.96 6.60 -20.53
N LEU A 58 6.56 6.61 -19.34
CA LEU A 58 6.03 7.32 -18.17
C LEU A 58 6.26 8.82 -18.38
N ASN A 59 5.20 9.50 -18.85
CA ASN A 59 5.25 10.89 -19.27
C ASN A 59 5.29 11.87 -18.08
N ALA A 60 5.00 11.41 -16.86
CA ALA A 60 4.90 12.25 -15.68
C ALA A 60 5.23 11.49 -14.39
N ILE A 61 5.32 12.25 -13.31
CA ILE A 61 5.41 11.78 -11.93
C ILE A 61 4.21 10.84 -11.68
N PRO A 62 4.44 9.62 -11.17
CA PRO A 62 3.36 8.72 -10.86
C PRO A 62 2.46 9.29 -9.75
N GLY A 63 1.17 9.04 -9.86
CA GLY A 63 0.17 9.35 -8.84
C GLY A 63 0.16 8.25 -7.79
N GLY A 64 -0.33 7.07 -8.16
CA GLY A 64 -0.31 5.87 -7.33
C GLY A 64 0.49 4.71 -7.91
N LEU A 65 0.74 3.70 -7.09
CA LEU A 65 1.58 2.55 -7.32
C LEU A 65 1.09 1.38 -6.43
N ASP A 66 0.66 0.28 -7.03
CA ASP A 66 0.33 -0.93 -6.26
C ASP A 66 0.48 -2.19 -7.11
N PHE A 67 0.60 -3.34 -6.47
CA PHE A 67 0.62 -4.64 -7.12
C PHE A 67 -0.77 -5.27 -7.12
N ASP A 68 -1.09 -5.99 -8.18
CA ASP A 68 -2.25 -6.89 -8.18
C ASP A 68 -1.94 -8.27 -7.58
N ASP A 69 -2.96 -9.13 -7.57
CA ASP A 69 -2.86 -10.50 -7.07
C ASP A 69 -1.93 -11.43 -7.85
N THR A 70 -1.41 -10.99 -8.99
CA THR A 70 -0.46 -11.76 -9.82
C THR A 70 0.98 -11.28 -9.67
N GLY A 71 1.24 -10.30 -8.80
CA GLY A 71 2.54 -9.64 -8.68
C GLY A 71 2.86 -8.70 -9.85
N THR A 72 1.83 -8.29 -10.61
CA THR A 72 2.00 -7.25 -11.63
C THR A 72 1.95 -5.88 -10.95
N LEU A 73 3.02 -5.10 -11.10
CA LEU A 73 3.07 -3.72 -10.60
C LEU A 73 2.32 -2.78 -11.53
N PHE A 74 1.41 -2.00 -10.97
CA PHE A 74 0.68 -0.95 -11.66
C PHE A 74 1.06 0.42 -11.11
N ALA A 75 1.09 1.42 -11.98
CA ALA A 75 1.21 2.81 -11.58
C ALA A 75 0.20 3.66 -12.34
N THR A 76 -0.23 4.79 -11.77
CA THR A 76 -0.89 5.86 -12.52
C THR A 76 0.03 7.04 -12.70
N ASP A 77 -0.24 7.93 -13.67
CA ASP A 77 0.42 9.23 -13.75
C ASP A 77 -0.58 10.39 -13.62
N TRP A 78 -0.06 11.62 -13.60
CA TRP A 78 -0.90 12.83 -13.56
C TRP A 78 -1.70 13.07 -14.84
N SER A 79 -1.38 12.37 -15.93
CA SER A 79 -2.16 12.38 -17.17
C SER A 79 -3.27 11.32 -17.20
N GLN A 80 -3.47 10.62 -16.07
CA GLN A 80 -4.50 9.60 -15.87
C GLN A 80 -4.31 8.35 -16.75
N TYR A 81 -3.08 8.06 -17.14
CA TYR A 81 -2.74 6.76 -17.70
C TYR A 81 -2.46 5.77 -16.59
N VAL A 82 -2.78 4.50 -16.87
CA VAL A 82 -2.39 3.36 -16.05
C VAL A 82 -1.26 2.65 -16.78
N TYR A 83 -0.23 2.28 -16.05
CA TYR A 83 0.95 1.61 -16.55
C TYR A 83 1.07 0.26 -15.88
N ARG A 84 1.37 -0.78 -16.66
CA ARG A 84 1.94 -2.02 -16.14
C ARG A 84 3.45 -1.87 -16.15
N ILE A 85 4.09 -2.14 -15.03
CA ILE A 85 5.54 -2.04 -14.86
C ILE A 85 6.06 -3.45 -14.60
N ASN A 86 7.09 -3.86 -15.33
CA ASN A 86 7.86 -5.03 -14.95
C ASN A 86 8.81 -4.64 -13.79
N PRO A 87 8.60 -5.15 -12.58
CA PRO A 87 9.38 -4.73 -11.39
C PRO A 87 10.84 -5.23 -11.41
N THR A 88 11.22 -6.07 -12.38
CA THR A 88 12.59 -6.57 -12.54
C THR A 88 13.37 -5.74 -13.56
N THR A 89 12.74 -5.40 -14.69
CA THR A 89 13.40 -4.73 -15.82
C THR A 89 13.07 -3.25 -15.96
N GLY A 90 12.02 -2.77 -15.30
CA GLY A 90 11.50 -1.41 -15.44
C GLY A 90 10.79 -1.14 -16.77
N ALA A 91 10.61 -2.17 -17.60
CA ALA A 91 9.84 -2.06 -18.83
C ALA A 91 8.39 -1.68 -18.49
N THR A 92 7.86 -0.66 -19.15
CA THR A 92 6.48 -0.22 -18.91
C THR A 92 5.61 -0.40 -20.14
N ASN A 93 4.35 -0.75 -19.91
CA ASN A 93 3.31 -0.85 -20.92
C ASN A 93 2.12 0.03 -20.51
N THR A 94 1.85 1.07 -21.30
CA THR A 94 0.71 1.97 -21.08
C THR A 94 -0.58 1.27 -21.47
N LEU A 95 -1.56 1.23 -20.57
CA LEU A 95 -2.86 0.68 -20.89
C LEU A 95 -3.61 1.58 -21.90
N PRO A 96 -4.43 0.99 -22.81
CA PRO A 96 -4.99 1.70 -23.96
C PRO A 96 -5.88 2.89 -23.63
N ARG A 97 -6.59 2.84 -22.51
CA ARG A 97 -7.55 3.87 -22.10
C ARG A 97 -7.00 4.67 -20.93
N ARG A 98 -7.32 5.95 -20.92
CA ARG A 98 -7.24 6.75 -19.70
C ARG A 98 -8.42 6.35 -18.82
N PHE A 99 -8.19 6.32 -17.52
CA PHE A 99 -9.29 6.04 -16.61
C PHE A 99 -10.25 7.23 -16.48
N GLU A 100 -9.89 8.43 -16.99
CA GLU A 100 -10.77 9.59 -17.17
C GLU A 100 -10.32 10.55 -18.31
N THR A 101 -11.21 11.48 -18.70
CA THR A 101 -10.95 12.56 -19.67
C THR A 101 -10.68 13.93 -19.03
N TYR A 102 -10.73 14.05 -17.71
CA TYR A 102 -10.67 15.35 -17.02
C TYR A 102 -9.25 15.67 -16.54
N SER A 103 -8.86 16.94 -16.59
CA SER A 103 -7.48 17.40 -16.40
C SER A 103 -6.99 17.46 -14.93
N SER A 104 -7.26 16.45 -14.10
CA SER A 104 -6.81 16.49 -12.69
C SER A 104 -6.31 15.16 -12.15
N PHE A 105 -5.41 15.30 -11.17
CA PHE A 105 -4.50 14.32 -10.63
C PHE A 105 -5.15 13.00 -10.21
N GLY A 106 -4.68 11.89 -10.79
CA GLY A 106 -4.69 10.61 -10.07
C GLY A 106 -3.76 10.76 -8.86
N LYS A 107 -4.28 10.56 -7.67
CA LYS A 107 -3.56 10.79 -6.41
C LYS A 107 -2.97 9.50 -5.86
N ASP A 108 -3.75 8.43 -5.91
CA ASP A 108 -3.26 7.10 -5.53
C ASP A 108 -3.96 5.99 -6.33
N LEU A 109 -3.44 4.78 -6.20
CA LEU A 109 -3.88 3.54 -6.79
C LEU A 109 -3.67 2.44 -5.75
N SER A 110 -4.70 1.63 -5.46
CA SER A 110 -4.51 0.44 -4.64
C SER A 110 -5.28 -0.75 -5.19
N TRP A 111 -4.78 -1.96 -5.00
CA TRP A 111 -5.45 -3.20 -5.40
C TRP A 111 -6.53 -3.58 -4.39
N ASP A 112 -7.75 -3.83 -4.87
CA ASP A 112 -8.82 -4.41 -4.06
C ASP A 112 -8.97 -5.90 -4.38
N PRO A 113 -8.45 -6.80 -3.51
CA PRO A 113 -8.53 -8.25 -3.73
C PRO A 113 -9.96 -8.79 -3.66
N SER A 114 -10.90 -8.07 -3.05
CA SER A 114 -12.30 -8.51 -2.93
C SER A 114 -13.07 -8.35 -4.24
N THR A 115 -12.74 -7.32 -5.03
CA THR A 115 -13.39 -7.06 -6.32
C THR A 115 -12.51 -7.37 -7.53
N GLN A 116 -11.24 -7.72 -7.29
CA GLN A 116 -10.22 -7.93 -8.33
C GLN A 116 -10.06 -6.74 -9.28
N ASN A 117 -10.19 -5.53 -8.75
CA ASN A 117 -9.97 -4.30 -9.48
C ASN A 117 -8.88 -3.47 -8.82
N LEU A 118 -8.21 -2.69 -9.66
CA LEU A 118 -7.45 -1.56 -9.16
C LEU A 118 -8.43 -0.46 -8.77
N ILE A 119 -8.18 0.18 -7.63
CA ILE A 119 -8.94 1.31 -7.15
C ILE A 119 -8.09 2.56 -7.31
N GLY A 120 -8.48 3.43 -8.23
CA GLY A 120 -7.84 4.72 -8.42
C GLY A 120 -8.55 5.81 -7.61
N MET A 121 -7.78 6.75 -7.08
CA MET A 121 -8.29 7.93 -6.39
C MET A 121 -7.97 9.23 -7.10
N ARG A 122 -8.91 10.17 -7.00
CA ARG A 122 -8.79 11.51 -7.59
C ARG A 122 -9.31 12.57 -6.64
N TYR A 123 -8.64 13.72 -6.63
CA TYR A 123 -9.17 14.96 -6.07
C TYR A 123 -9.36 16.00 -7.17
N GLY A 124 -10.60 16.46 -7.37
CA GLY A 124 -10.89 17.47 -8.38
C GLY A 124 -12.37 17.84 -8.50
N SER A 125 -12.66 18.80 -9.37
CA SER A 125 -14.03 19.22 -9.71
C SER A 125 -14.57 18.41 -10.89
N LEU A 126 -15.87 18.14 -10.89
CA LEU A 126 -16.59 17.69 -12.09
C LEU A 126 -17.20 18.90 -12.79
N PRO A 127 -17.52 18.83 -14.11
CA PRO A 127 -18.10 19.96 -14.84
C PRO A 127 -19.35 20.57 -14.17
N ASN A 128 -20.10 19.75 -13.42
CA ASN A 128 -21.32 20.14 -12.72
C ASN A 128 -21.17 20.16 -11.18
N GLN A 129 -19.94 20.06 -10.66
CA GLN A 129 -19.63 20.09 -9.23
C GLN A 129 -18.50 21.12 -9.02
N PRO A 130 -18.83 22.37 -8.65
CA PRO A 130 -17.84 23.45 -8.57
C PRO A 130 -16.87 23.31 -7.40
N MET A 131 -17.14 22.40 -6.46
CA MET A 131 -16.24 22.10 -5.34
C MET A 131 -15.39 20.87 -5.67
N ALA A 132 -14.11 20.94 -5.28
CA ALA A 132 -13.23 19.79 -5.38
C ALA A 132 -13.74 18.67 -4.46
N THR A 133 -13.87 17.48 -5.03
CA THR A 133 -14.37 16.28 -4.35
C THR A 133 -13.35 15.17 -4.49
N ASN A 134 -13.26 14.32 -3.47
CA ASN A 134 -12.52 13.08 -3.56
C ASN A 134 -13.42 12.05 -4.25
N MET A 135 -12.94 11.46 -5.32
CA MET A 135 -13.62 10.45 -6.12
C MET A 135 -12.76 9.20 -6.18
N TYR A 136 -13.40 8.05 -6.32
CA TYR A 136 -12.72 6.77 -6.47
C TYR A 136 -13.36 5.95 -7.59
N TYR A 137 -12.52 5.15 -8.24
CA TYR A 137 -12.83 4.47 -9.49
C TYR A 137 -12.39 3.02 -9.41
N ALA A 138 -13.19 2.10 -9.94
CA ALA A 138 -12.68 0.80 -10.34
C ALA A 138 -11.98 0.96 -11.68
N ILE A 139 -10.75 0.48 -11.77
CA ILE A 139 -9.91 0.51 -12.96
C ILE A 139 -9.72 -0.93 -13.43
N ASP A 140 -10.15 -1.19 -14.66
CA ASP A 140 -9.92 -2.49 -15.30
C ASP A 140 -8.43 -2.64 -15.64
N ARG A 141 -7.78 -3.65 -15.03
CA ARG A 141 -6.34 -3.86 -15.17
C ARG A 141 -5.88 -4.21 -16.58
N SER A 142 -6.79 -4.62 -17.48
CA SER A 142 -6.48 -5.01 -18.86
C SER A 142 -6.51 -3.86 -19.84
N SER A 143 -7.43 -2.92 -19.64
CA SER A 143 -7.72 -1.83 -20.56
C SER A 143 -7.33 -0.45 -20.00
N GLY A 144 -7.21 -0.32 -18.69
CA GLY A 144 -7.02 0.95 -17.99
C GLY A 144 -8.32 1.77 -17.89
N GLU A 145 -9.47 1.21 -18.27
CA GLU A 145 -10.76 1.91 -18.21
C GLU A 145 -11.20 2.12 -16.76
N GLY A 146 -11.49 3.36 -16.41
CA GLY A 146 -12.01 3.75 -15.11
C GLY A 146 -13.52 3.86 -15.10
N ARG A 147 -14.15 3.30 -14.07
CA ARG A 147 -15.57 3.48 -13.76
C ARG A 147 -15.71 4.15 -12.41
N LEU A 148 -16.31 5.34 -12.38
CA LEU A 148 -16.60 6.06 -11.14
C LEU A 148 -17.48 5.18 -10.24
N LEU A 149 -17.01 4.96 -9.02
CA LEU A 149 -17.74 4.20 -8.01
C LEU A 149 -18.48 5.13 -7.05
N GLY A 150 -17.89 6.26 -6.70
CA GLY A 150 -18.51 7.21 -5.78
C GLY A 150 -17.59 8.34 -5.34
N PHE A 151 -17.96 8.94 -4.21
CA PHE A 151 -17.26 10.07 -3.59
C PHE A 151 -16.86 9.75 -2.16
N ILE A 152 -15.66 10.17 -1.77
CA ILE A 152 -15.20 10.08 -0.38
C ILE A 152 -15.66 11.35 0.33
N THR A 153 -16.46 11.15 1.38
CA THR A 153 -17.02 12.23 2.20
C THR A 153 -16.64 12.02 3.66
N GLY A 154 -17.00 12.95 4.55
CA GLY A 154 -16.83 12.74 6.00
C GLY A 154 -15.41 12.89 6.54
N ILE A 155 -14.41 13.18 5.71
CA ILE A 155 -13.04 13.48 6.17
C ILE A 155 -12.93 14.99 6.51
N PRO A 156 -12.87 15.37 7.79
CA PRO A 156 -12.85 16.77 8.18
C PRO A 156 -11.52 17.42 7.81
N ASN A 157 -11.53 18.62 7.24
CA ASN A 157 -10.35 19.50 7.19
C ASN A 157 -10.45 20.48 8.39
N PRO A 158 -9.34 20.81 9.09
CA PRO A 158 -9.27 21.88 10.07
C PRO A 158 -9.87 23.22 9.59
N GLY A 159 -9.92 23.45 8.27
CA GLY A 159 -10.55 24.62 7.64
C GLY A 159 -12.04 24.48 7.25
N GLY A 160 -12.71 23.36 7.56
CA GLY A 160 -14.13 23.15 7.26
C GLY A 160 -14.48 22.73 5.82
N THR A 161 -13.49 22.57 4.94
CA THR A 161 -13.66 21.97 3.60
C THR A 161 -13.40 20.45 3.62
N VAL A 162 -13.69 19.75 2.52
CA VAL A 162 -13.28 18.34 2.39
C VAL A 162 -11.77 18.31 2.12
N ALA A 163 -11.01 17.58 2.93
CA ALA A 163 -9.58 17.45 2.72
C ALA A 163 -9.29 16.59 1.48
N ALA A 164 -8.35 17.02 0.63
CA ALA A 164 -7.86 16.19 -0.47
C ALA A 164 -7.23 14.92 0.10
N VAL A 165 -7.70 13.76 -0.33
CA VAL A 165 -7.07 12.48 0.01
C VAL A 165 -5.99 12.21 -1.03
N LEU A 166 -4.78 12.00 -0.53
CA LEU A 166 -3.60 11.76 -1.34
C LEU A 166 -3.26 10.29 -1.38
N GLY A 167 -3.38 9.59 -0.25
CA GLY A 167 -3.00 8.18 -0.12
C GLY A 167 -4.20 7.24 0.10
N LEU A 168 -4.11 6.01 -0.42
CA LEU A 168 -5.04 4.90 -0.30
C LEU A 168 -4.28 3.58 -0.19
N ALA A 169 -4.59 2.80 0.83
CA ALA A 169 -4.24 1.38 0.85
C ALA A 169 -5.48 0.55 1.17
N ILE A 170 -5.64 -0.60 0.52
CA ILE A 170 -6.76 -1.52 0.72
C ILE A 170 -6.25 -2.86 1.23
N GLU A 171 -6.60 -3.19 2.47
CA GLU A 171 -6.24 -4.47 3.04
C GLU A 171 -7.03 -5.63 2.41
N ARG A 172 -6.55 -6.86 2.60
CA ARG A 172 -7.23 -8.08 2.15
C ARG A 172 -8.67 -8.22 2.65
N SER A 173 -8.97 -7.63 3.81
CA SER A 173 -10.30 -7.61 4.40
C SER A 173 -11.30 -6.72 3.64
N GLY A 174 -10.82 -5.86 2.73
CA GLY A 174 -11.59 -4.79 2.10
C GLY A 174 -11.58 -3.48 2.88
N ARG A 175 -10.95 -3.47 4.07
CA ARG A 175 -10.75 -2.26 4.88
C ARG A 175 -9.80 -1.30 4.17
N CYS A 176 -10.18 -0.04 4.05
CA CYS A 176 -9.40 0.99 3.38
C CYS A 176 -8.78 1.96 4.38
N ILE A 177 -7.55 2.39 4.08
CA ILE A 177 -6.79 3.38 4.84
C ILE A 177 -6.53 4.56 3.93
N LEU A 178 -6.79 5.75 4.45
CA LEU A 178 -6.79 7.00 3.69
C LEU A 178 -5.87 8.02 4.34
N SER A 179 -5.09 8.72 3.51
CA SER A 179 -4.22 9.82 3.94
C SER A 179 -4.65 11.16 3.35
N PRO A 180 -5.36 12.02 4.10
CA PRO A 180 -5.66 13.39 3.69
C PRO A 180 -4.50 14.38 3.88
N LEU A 181 -4.31 15.28 2.90
CA LEU A 181 -3.22 16.27 2.76
C LEU A 181 -2.99 17.20 3.98
N THR A 182 -3.98 17.44 4.84
CA THR A 182 -3.93 18.57 5.78
C THR A 182 -3.90 18.19 7.25
N ASN A 183 -3.98 16.89 7.56
CA ASN A 183 -4.31 16.48 8.93
C ASN A 183 -3.20 15.74 9.65
N GLN A 184 -2.14 15.32 8.94
CA GLN A 184 -1.14 14.38 9.44
C GLN A 184 -1.84 13.20 10.15
N ARG A 185 -2.96 12.74 9.62
CA ARG A 185 -3.82 11.72 10.24
C ARG A 185 -4.20 10.70 9.19
N LEU A 186 -4.30 9.46 9.61
CA LEU A 186 -4.87 8.39 8.80
C LEU A 186 -6.32 8.16 9.21
N PHE A 187 -7.13 7.85 8.21
CA PHE A 187 -8.53 7.50 8.38
C PHE A 187 -8.76 6.09 7.87
N VAL A 188 -9.67 5.37 8.51
CA VAL A 188 -10.00 3.99 8.17
C VAL A 188 -11.48 3.89 7.88
N THR A 189 -11.83 3.15 6.84
CA THR A 189 -13.19 2.68 6.59
C THR A 189 -13.18 1.16 6.42
N ASP A 190 -14.24 0.50 6.88
CA ASP A 190 -14.45 -0.94 6.69
C ASP A 190 -14.73 -1.32 5.24
N SER A 191 -15.12 -0.37 4.38
CA SER A 191 -15.38 -0.64 2.98
C SER A 191 -15.26 0.60 2.10
N ILE A 192 -14.75 0.38 0.89
CA ILE A 192 -14.79 1.35 -0.20
C ILE A 192 -16.22 1.80 -0.58
N SER A 193 -17.26 1.09 -0.15
CA SER A 193 -18.66 1.45 -0.39
C SER A 193 -19.26 2.35 0.69
N ASP A 194 -18.62 2.48 1.85
CA ASP A 194 -19.08 3.29 2.98
C ASP A 194 -17.91 4.05 3.60
N PHE A 195 -17.66 5.29 3.17
CA PHE A 195 -16.60 6.12 3.73
C PHE A 195 -16.98 6.81 5.04
N SER A 196 -17.65 6.10 5.97
CA SER A 196 -17.80 6.50 7.37
C SER A 196 -16.43 6.42 8.09
N ALA A 197 -15.52 7.29 7.67
CA ALA A 197 -14.12 7.19 8.00
C ALA A 197 -13.87 7.51 9.47
N THR A 198 -13.38 6.53 10.22
CA THR A 198 -12.93 6.72 11.60
C THR A 198 -11.47 7.14 11.58
N GLN A 199 -11.13 8.18 12.34
CA GLN A 199 -9.73 8.56 12.49
C GLN A 199 -8.99 7.44 13.24
N LEU A 200 -7.96 6.87 12.61
CA LEU A 200 -7.11 5.86 13.24
C LEU A 200 -6.05 6.52 14.12
N THR A 201 -5.34 7.51 13.59
CA THR A 201 -4.15 8.05 14.26
C THR A 201 -3.66 9.36 13.67
N ALA A 202 -2.69 9.99 14.36
CA ALA A 202 -1.81 11.00 13.79
C ALA A 202 -0.47 10.37 13.34
N PHE A 203 -0.05 10.67 12.12
CA PHE A 203 1.27 10.40 11.55
C PHE A 203 2.29 11.35 12.21
N THR A 204 2.54 11.16 13.50
CA THR A 204 3.36 12.08 14.31
C THR A 204 4.83 12.00 13.95
N GLY A 205 5.48 13.17 13.81
CA GLY A 205 6.91 13.29 13.53
C GLY A 205 7.29 13.36 12.05
N ALA A 206 6.31 13.23 11.15
CA ALA A 206 6.45 13.65 9.76
C ALA A 206 6.07 15.14 9.67
N ASN A 207 6.93 15.97 9.07
CA ASN A 207 6.58 17.38 8.86
C ASN A 207 5.52 17.55 7.76
N THR A 208 5.11 16.46 7.11
CA THR A 208 4.15 16.40 6.00
C THR A 208 3.26 15.16 6.13
N THR A 209 2.07 15.20 5.52
CA THR A 209 1.21 14.03 5.38
C THR A 209 1.83 12.99 4.45
N PRO A 210 1.61 11.68 4.68
CA PRO A 210 1.99 10.68 3.70
C PRO A 210 1.22 10.94 2.40
N GLU A 211 1.93 11.05 1.28
CA GLU A 211 1.29 11.22 -0.03
C GLU A 211 0.84 9.87 -0.58
N GLY A 212 1.62 8.82 -0.32
CA GLY A 212 1.32 7.48 -0.78
C GLY A 212 1.29 6.45 0.34
N LEU A 213 0.44 5.44 0.16
CA LEU A 213 0.22 4.34 1.10
C LEU A 213 0.31 3.01 0.34
N GLY A 214 1.04 2.05 0.92
CA GLY A 214 1.09 0.68 0.43
C GLY A 214 0.69 -0.29 1.53
N CYS A 215 0.05 -1.40 1.17
CA CYS A 215 -0.24 -2.47 2.11
C CYS A 215 0.37 -3.79 1.67
N ASP A 216 0.91 -4.52 2.62
CA ASP A 216 1.23 -5.94 2.47
C ASP A 216 -0.04 -6.75 2.71
N TRP A 217 -0.84 -6.95 1.68
CA TRP A 217 -2.12 -7.65 1.79
C TRP A 217 -1.97 -9.19 1.73
N THR A 218 -0.80 -9.73 1.38
CA THR A 218 -0.58 -11.19 1.27
C THR A 218 -0.03 -11.84 2.53
N ARG A 219 0.80 -11.14 3.32
CA ARG A 219 1.43 -11.72 4.51
C ARG A 219 0.88 -11.13 5.79
N SER A 220 1.27 -9.90 6.11
CA SER A 220 1.11 -9.35 7.45
C SER A 220 -0.13 -8.46 7.64
N GLY A 221 -0.73 -7.99 6.55
CA GLY A 221 -1.74 -6.92 6.58
C GLY A 221 -1.16 -5.58 7.02
N ARG A 222 0.17 -5.43 7.09
CA ARG A 222 0.83 -4.20 7.52
C ARG A 222 0.71 -3.12 6.46
N VAL A 223 0.64 -1.89 6.93
CA VAL A 223 0.45 -0.73 6.09
C VAL A 223 1.61 0.21 6.26
N TYR A 224 2.14 0.66 5.14
CA TYR A 224 3.31 1.49 5.03
C TYR A 224 2.90 2.81 4.40
N GLY A 225 3.46 3.90 4.90
CA GLY A 225 3.29 5.22 4.31
C GLY A 225 4.63 5.85 4.01
N VAL A 226 4.70 6.59 2.91
CA VAL A 226 5.84 7.46 2.59
C VAL A 226 5.36 8.89 2.47
N ASP A 227 6.09 9.81 3.12
CA ASP A 227 5.83 11.24 3.01
C ASP A 227 6.69 11.92 1.94
N TYR A 228 6.38 13.18 1.63
CA TYR A 228 7.13 13.95 0.64
C TYR A 228 8.61 14.17 1.01
N GLN A 229 8.97 14.01 2.30
CA GLN A 229 10.36 14.06 2.78
C GLN A 229 11.08 12.70 2.64
N GLY A 230 10.37 11.67 2.19
CA GLY A 230 10.86 10.30 2.05
C GLY A 230 10.96 9.54 3.36
N GLN A 231 10.21 9.95 4.38
CA GLN A 231 10.10 9.17 5.60
C GLN A 231 9.20 7.97 5.35
N LEU A 232 9.80 6.79 5.31
CA LEU A 232 9.08 5.53 5.29
C LEU A 232 8.67 5.16 6.70
N ARG A 233 7.37 4.93 6.92
CA ARG A 233 6.83 4.56 8.22
C ARG A 233 5.89 3.38 8.14
N LEU A 234 5.99 2.50 9.12
CA LEU A 234 5.01 1.46 9.41
C LEU A 234 3.86 2.05 10.23
N VAL A 235 2.63 1.73 9.87
CA VAL A 235 1.42 2.00 10.65
C VAL A 235 1.18 0.82 11.60
N ASN A 236 1.29 1.06 12.89
CA ASN A 236 1.11 0.03 13.92
C ASN A 236 -0.39 -0.21 14.19
N PRO A 237 -0.78 -1.39 14.71
CA PRO A 237 -2.17 -1.72 15.01
C PRO A 237 -2.85 -0.78 16.01
N ASP A 238 -2.08 -0.16 16.92
CA ASP A 238 -2.57 0.83 17.88
C ASP A 238 -2.73 2.24 17.26
N GLY A 239 -2.50 2.35 15.95
CA GLY A 239 -2.50 3.58 15.19
C GLY A 239 -1.18 4.33 15.25
N SER A 240 -0.26 4.09 16.19
CA SER A 240 1.03 4.79 16.17
C SER A 240 1.84 4.49 14.89
N THR A 241 2.88 5.27 14.60
CA THR A 241 3.76 4.99 13.46
C THR A 241 5.21 4.83 13.87
N THR A 242 5.90 3.91 13.21
CA THR A 242 7.32 3.63 13.43
C THR A 242 8.11 4.10 12.22
N LEU A 243 9.08 5.00 12.41
CA LEU A 243 10.01 5.39 11.34
C LEU A 243 10.93 4.22 11.00
N MET A 244 10.89 3.77 9.76
CA MET A 244 11.71 2.67 9.25
C MET A 244 12.96 3.18 8.53
N ALA A 245 12.80 4.21 7.70
CA ALA A 245 13.90 4.80 6.94
C ALA A 245 13.61 6.24 6.51
N THR A 246 14.69 6.92 6.08
CA THR A 246 14.61 8.15 5.30
C THR A 246 15.25 7.90 3.94
N LEU A 247 14.42 7.89 2.90
CA LEU A 247 14.79 7.50 1.54
C LEU A 247 15.29 8.68 0.68
N GLY A 248 15.16 9.91 1.18
CA GLY A 248 15.40 11.17 0.46
C GLY A 248 14.09 11.84 0.00
N GLY A 249 14.06 13.14 -0.29
CA GLY A 249 12.79 13.81 -0.63
C GLY A 249 12.19 13.41 -1.99
N GLY A 250 10.91 13.74 -2.19
CA GLY A 250 10.23 13.68 -3.47
C GLY A 250 9.56 12.35 -3.78
N TYR A 251 9.29 11.49 -2.81
CA TYR A 251 8.51 10.28 -3.05
C TYR A 251 7.03 10.59 -3.16
N VAL A 252 6.38 9.97 -4.13
CA VAL A 252 4.95 10.14 -4.33
C VAL A 252 4.18 8.93 -3.82
N ASP A 253 4.74 7.72 -3.99
CA ASP A 253 4.05 6.53 -3.54
C ASP A 253 4.93 5.31 -3.27
N ILE A 254 4.37 4.30 -2.59
CA ILE A 254 4.96 3.04 -2.21
C ILE A 254 3.99 1.86 -2.48
N ALA A 255 4.47 0.86 -3.20
CA ALA A 255 3.82 -0.44 -3.32
C ALA A 255 4.61 -1.48 -2.56
N ILE A 256 3.91 -2.41 -1.93
CA ILE A 256 4.53 -3.58 -1.30
C ILE A 256 4.31 -4.76 -2.23
N ASP A 257 5.40 -5.40 -2.64
CA ASP A 257 5.33 -6.60 -3.47
C ASP A 257 4.57 -7.67 -2.69
N PRO A 258 3.44 -8.18 -3.22
CA PRO A 258 2.72 -9.30 -2.66
C PRO A 258 3.52 -10.56 -2.99
N LEU A 259 4.79 -10.59 -2.53
CA LEU A 259 5.64 -11.75 -2.67
C LEU A 259 4.88 -12.88 -2.03
N CYS A 260 4.65 -13.88 -2.86
CA CYS A 260 4.10 -15.14 -2.44
C CYS A 260 4.86 -15.60 -1.20
N ALA A 261 4.14 -15.74 -0.09
CA ALA A 261 4.79 -16.09 1.17
C ALA A 261 5.51 -17.44 1.06
N ALA A 262 4.98 -18.31 0.21
CA ALA A 262 5.53 -19.62 -0.12
C ALA A 262 6.78 -19.59 -1.03
N ASP A 263 7.04 -18.49 -1.75
CA ASP A 263 8.28 -18.27 -2.52
C ASP A 263 9.37 -17.79 -1.54
N PHE A 264 9.92 -18.75 -0.81
CA PHE A 264 10.84 -18.52 0.30
C PHE A 264 12.22 -18.08 -0.20
N ASN A 265 12.66 -18.62 -1.33
CA ASN A 265 13.95 -18.29 -1.93
C ASN A 265 13.90 -17.02 -2.82
N ARG A 266 12.68 -16.52 -3.10
CA ARG A 266 12.37 -15.31 -3.86
C ARG A 266 12.77 -15.41 -5.34
N ASP A 267 12.71 -16.59 -5.93
CA ASP A 267 12.98 -16.81 -7.35
C ASP A 267 11.76 -16.59 -8.26
N ARG A 268 10.60 -16.25 -7.66
CA ARG A 268 9.29 -16.02 -8.29
C ARG A 268 8.59 -17.28 -8.76
N THR A 269 9.05 -18.42 -8.30
CA THR A 269 8.40 -19.72 -8.46
C THR A 269 8.15 -20.26 -7.06
N VAL A 270 6.98 -20.86 -6.82
CA VAL A 270 6.78 -21.69 -5.63
C VAL A 270 7.02 -23.12 -6.03
N ASP A 271 8.12 -23.68 -5.58
CA ASP A 271 8.49 -25.05 -5.86
C ASP A 271 9.14 -25.76 -4.67
N PHE A 272 9.56 -27.01 -4.88
CA PHE A 272 10.11 -27.83 -3.81
C PHE A 272 11.36 -27.22 -3.15
N PHE A 273 12.11 -26.36 -3.85
CA PHE A 273 13.29 -25.70 -3.31
C PHE A 273 12.92 -24.64 -2.26
N ASP A 274 11.78 -23.95 -2.39
CA ASP A 274 11.30 -23.05 -1.33
C ASP A 274 11.02 -23.78 -0.03
N TYR A 275 10.39 -24.95 -0.14
CA TYR A 275 10.13 -25.79 1.03
C TYR A 275 11.43 -26.27 1.68
N LEU A 276 12.41 -26.69 0.88
CA LEU A 276 13.72 -27.10 1.40
C LEU A 276 14.45 -25.93 2.09
N ASP A 277 14.42 -24.74 1.48
CA ASP A 277 15.07 -23.55 2.03
C ASP A 277 14.38 -23.08 3.32
N PHE A 278 13.04 -23.15 3.39
CA PHE A 278 12.29 -22.90 4.63
C PHE A 278 12.66 -23.91 5.72
N VAL A 279 12.64 -25.22 5.41
CA VAL A 279 12.98 -26.26 6.40
C VAL A 279 14.40 -26.11 6.91
N ALA A 280 15.36 -25.75 6.04
CA ALA A 280 16.73 -25.46 6.44
C ALA A 280 16.80 -24.23 7.36
N ALA A 281 16.08 -23.15 7.04
CA ALA A 281 16.00 -21.96 7.88
C ALA A 281 15.34 -22.25 9.24
N PHE A 282 14.24 -22.99 9.24
CA PHE A 282 13.47 -23.37 10.43
C PHE A 282 14.30 -24.23 11.39
N SER A 283 14.89 -25.32 10.87
CA SER A 283 15.75 -26.20 11.67
C SER A 283 17.04 -25.51 12.13
N GLY A 284 17.52 -24.51 11.38
CA GLY A 284 18.64 -23.64 11.75
C GLY A 284 18.30 -22.54 12.75
N SER A 285 17.05 -22.44 13.23
CA SER A 285 16.58 -21.34 14.09
C SER A 285 16.81 -19.95 13.50
N SER A 286 16.72 -19.84 12.17
CA SER A 286 16.83 -18.57 11.46
C SER A 286 15.61 -17.70 11.74
N ALA A 287 15.81 -16.43 12.05
CA ALA A 287 14.72 -15.44 12.17
C ALA A 287 13.90 -15.27 10.88
N THR A 288 14.39 -15.81 9.77
CA THR A 288 13.72 -15.77 8.47
C THR A 288 12.63 -16.83 8.35
N ALA A 289 12.60 -17.80 9.26
CA ALA A 289 11.59 -18.85 9.31
C ALA A 289 10.45 -18.52 10.29
N ASP A 290 10.51 -17.39 11.01
CA ASP A 290 9.39 -16.80 11.77
C ASP A 290 8.40 -16.25 10.75
N PHE A 291 7.48 -17.12 10.33
CA PHE A 291 6.60 -16.96 9.18
C PHE A 291 5.33 -16.19 9.56
N ASP A 292 4.84 -16.35 10.79
CA ASP A 292 3.69 -15.60 11.30
C ASP A 292 4.09 -14.26 11.95
N PHE A 293 5.40 -14.00 12.03
CA PHE A 293 6.00 -12.80 12.60
C PHE A 293 5.66 -12.60 14.09
N SER A 294 5.41 -13.67 14.83
CA SER A 294 5.16 -13.65 16.27
C SER A 294 6.41 -13.34 17.08
N GLY A 295 7.60 -13.45 16.49
CA GLY A 295 8.89 -13.25 17.16
C GLY A 295 9.37 -14.47 17.91
N THR A 296 8.65 -15.59 17.83
CA THR A 296 9.04 -16.87 18.37
C THR A 296 8.98 -17.90 17.27
N LEU A 297 10.12 -18.51 16.92
CA LEU A 297 10.14 -19.58 15.94
C LEU A 297 9.60 -20.88 16.55
N ASP A 298 8.40 -21.29 16.13
CA ASP A 298 7.73 -22.48 16.65
C ASP A 298 6.92 -23.25 15.58
N LEU A 299 6.14 -24.26 16.02
CA LEU A 299 5.39 -25.12 15.11
C LEU A 299 4.37 -24.34 14.26
N PHE A 300 3.83 -23.23 14.76
CA PHE A 300 2.83 -22.43 14.05
C PHE A 300 3.43 -21.78 12.81
N ASP A 301 4.69 -21.31 12.85
CA ASP A 301 5.39 -20.81 11.66
C ASP A 301 5.50 -21.87 10.57
N TYR A 302 5.84 -23.10 10.97
CA TYR A 302 5.96 -24.21 10.05
C TYR A 302 4.61 -24.56 9.42
N LEU A 303 3.55 -24.59 10.22
CA LEU A 303 2.19 -24.87 9.73
C LEU A 303 1.68 -23.77 8.81
N ASP A 304 1.95 -22.51 9.12
CA ASP A 304 1.56 -21.37 8.29
C ASP A 304 2.32 -21.38 6.96
N PHE A 305 3.64 -21.62 6.98
CA PHE A 305 4.42 -21.80 5.75
C PHE A 305 3.85 -22.94 4.90
N VAL A 306 3.62 -24.12 5.48
CA VAL A 306 3.05 -25.27 4.75
C VAL A 306 1.67 -24.95 4.20
N GLY A 307 0.85 -24.21 4.95
CA GLY A 307 -0.47 -23.74 4.53
C GLY A 307 -0.39 -22.85 3.30
N HIS A 308 0.53 -21.89 3.28
CA HIS A 308 0.79 -21.03 2.12
C HIS A 308 1.40 -21.83 0.96
N PHE A 309 2.37 -22.69 1.22
CA PHE A 309 3.03 -23.53 0.21
C PHE A 309 2.05 -24.43 -0.53
N ALA A 310 1.11 -25.05 0.19
CA ALA A 310 0.08 -25.89 -0.40
C ALA A 310 -0.96 -25.11 -1.23
N GLN A 311 -1.18 -23.83 -0.91
CA GLN A 311 -2.05 -22.93 -1.67
C GLN A 311 -1.35 -22.33 -2.89
N GLY A 312 -0.01 -22.25 -2.85
CA GLY A 312 0.79 -21.52 -3.82
C GLY A 312 0.76 -20.02 -3.57
N CYS A 313 0.58 -19.27 -4.66
CA CYS A 313 0.34 -17.83 -4.70
C CYS A 313 -1.08 -17.63 -5.27
#